data_AF-D3DDE7-F1
#
_entry.id   AF-D3DDE7-F1
#
_cell.length_a   1.000
_cell.length_b   1.000
_cell.length_c   1.000
_cell.angle_alpha   90.00
_cell.angle_beta   90.00
_cell.angle_gamma   90.00
#
_symmetry.space_group_name_H-M   'P 1'
#
loop_
_entity.id
_entity.type
_entity.pdbx_description
1 polymer ?
#
loop_
_entity_poly.entity_id
_entity_poly.type
_entity_poly.pdbx_seq_one_letter_code
_entity_poly.pdbx_strand_id
1 'polypeptide(L)'
;MARWWPTRSGRPRQASPDPPLPAGLLDGLIGIEGQTGPIMSLLPLLIVGLVFGLAMDYQVFLVTGMREQYIHGAHPTSAVINGFDHGARVVIAAAIIMISVFAGFILTPEALIKKMGLALAFGVAVDAFLVRMTIIPAVMALLGRSAWWLPRRLDRVLPNVDVEGASLDGVRQLPSPRHGADAPTGSAARTGSAARTGSAART
;
A
#
# COMPACT_ATOMS: atom_id res chain seq x y z
N MET A 1 11.33 -23.07 84.48
CA MET A 1 10.92 -21.99 83.57
C MET A 1 11.64 -22.20 82.24
N ALA A 2 10.93 -22.74 81.25
CA ALA A 2 11.45 -23.04 79.93
C ALA A 2 10.61 -22.30 78.88
N ARG A 3 11.25 -21.50 78.02
CA ARG A 3 10.91 -21.34 76.59
C ARG A 3 12.03 -20.50 75.94
N TRP A 4 12.95 -21.09 75.18
CA TRP A 4 12.78 -21.49 73.76
C TRP A 4 12.57 -20.31 72.79
N TRP A 5 13.61 -19.51 72.57
CA TRP A 5 13.86 -19.02 71.21
C TRP A 5 15.36 -19.08 70.87
N PRO A 6 15.73 -19.83 69.82
CA PRO A 6 17.11 -19.92 69.34
C PRO A 6 17.42 -18.76 68.38
N THR A 7 18.58 -18.15 68.57
CA THR A 7 19.21 -17.20 67.64
C THR A 7 19.44 -17.88 66.29
N ARG A 8 18.49 -17.74 65.36
CA ARG A 8 18.76 -18.01 63.95
C ARG A 8 19.69 -16.91 63.42
N SER A 9 20.99 -17.15 63.53
CA SER A 9 21.98 -16.51 62.68
C SER A 9 21.79 -17.02 61.24
N GLY A 10 20.80 -16.46 60.56
CA GLY A 10 20.62 -16.68 59.13
C GLY A 10 21.81 -16.07 58.39
N ARG A 11 22.77 -16.91 57.98
CA ARG A 11 23.78 -16.54 57.00
C ARG A 11 23.06 -15.93 55.78
N PRO A 12 23.52 -14.82 55.19
CA PRO A 12 22.99 -14.38 53.91
C PRO A 12 23.18 -15.53 52.93
N ARG A 13 22.09 -16.05 52.35
CA ARG A 13 22.18 -16.99 51.25
C ARG A 13 22.95 -16.27 50.15
N GLN A 14 24.20 -16.65 49.94
CA GLN A 14 24.89 -16.35 48.70
C GLN A 14 24.01 -16.94 47.60
N ALA A 15 23.41 -16.08 46.79
CA ALA A 15 22.75 -16.49 45.56
C ALA A 15 23.80 -17.25 44.75
N SER A 16 23.56 -18.54 44.51
CA SER A 16 24.35 -19.28 43.54
C SER A 16 24.31 -18.51 42.22
N PRO A 17 25.44 -18.33 41.50
CA PRO A 17 25.39 -17.79 40.15
C PRO A 17 24.43 -18.64 39.33
N ASP A 18 23.45 -18.00 38.69
CA ASP A 18 22.53 -18.71 37.82
C ASP A 18 23.34 -19.45 36.74
N PRO A 19 23.01 -20.72 36.44
CA PRO A 19 23.69 -21.46 35.40
C PRO A 19 23.58 -20.69 34.07
N PRO A 20 24.61 -20.70 33.21
CA PRO A 20 24.51 -20.10 31.89
C PRO A 20 23.33 -20.73 31.16
N LEU A 21 22.39 -19.87 30.75
CA LEU A 21 21.23 -20.28 29.97
C LEU A 21 21.76 -20.94 28.69
N PRO A 22 21.22 -22.10 28.28
CA PRO A 22 21.66 -22.74 27.05
C PRO A 22 21.41 -21.77 25.90
N ALA A 23 22.49 -21.35 25.23
CA ALA A 23 22.42 -20.54 24.03
C ALA A 23 21.49 -21.26 23.05
N GLY A 24 20.38 -20.61 22.68
CA GLY A 24 19.49 -21.15 21.66
C GLY A 24 20.27 -21.33 20.35
N LEU A 25 19.87 -22.29 19.51
CA LEU A 25 20.48 -22.49 18.19
C LEU A 25 20.52 -21.19 17.35
N LEU A 26 19.56 -20.30 17.59
CA LEU A 26 19.48 -18.99 16.94
C LEU A 26 20.49 -17.99 17.53
N ASP A 27 20.85 -18.11 18.81
CA ASP A 27 21.67 -17.13 19.54
C ASP A 27 23.08 -16.99 18.95
N GLY A 28 23.65 -18.12 18.49
CA GLY A 28 24.93 -18.16 17.77
C GLY A 28 24.86 -17.64 16.33
N LEU A 29 23.67 -17.53 15.72
CA LEU A 29 23.51 -17.08 14.33
C LEU A 29 23.28 -15.57 14.23
N ILE A 30 22.62 -14.96 15.22
CA ILE A 30 22.30 -13.52 15.26
C ILE A 30 23.24 -12.71 16.16
N GLY A 31 24.20 -13.35 16.83
CA GLY A 31 25.23 -12.69 17.63
C GLY A 31 24.64 -11.80 18.73
N ILE A 32 23.53 -12.25 19.33
CA ILE A 32 22.86 -11.57 20.45
C ILE A 32 23.38 -12.18 21.76
N GLU A 33 24.70 -12.26 21.90
CA GLU A 33 25.32 -12.85 23.08
C GLU A 33 24.99 -12.03 24.34
N GLY A 34 24.37 -12.66 25.33
CA GLY A 34 24.40 -12.25 26.74
C GLY A 34 23.77 -10.90 27.12
N GLN A 35 23.12 -10.19 26.19
CA GLN A 35 22.50 -8.89 26.46
C GLN A 35 20.97 -8.96 26.49
N THR A 36 20.40 -9.86 27.27
CA THR A 36 19.04 -9.68 27.78
C THR A 36 19.03 -8.61 28.87
N GLY A 37 19.39 -7.38 28.50
CA GLY A 37 19.20 -6.21 29.33
C GLY A 37 17.71 -5.84 29.41
N PRO A 38 17.27 -5.12 30.46
CA PRO A 38 15.89 -4.67 30.56
C PRO A 38 15.46 -3.93 29.29
N ILE A 39 14.40 -4.39 28.63
CA ILE A 39 13.82 -3.68 27.50
C ILE A 39 13.14 -2.44 28.08
N MET A 40 13.64 -1.25 27.75
CA MET A 40 12.91 -0.01 28.05
C MET A 40 11.53 -0.10 27.41
N SER A 41 10.45 0.15 28.15
CA SER A 41 9.06 0.07 27.65
C SER A 41 8.81 0.96 26.42
N LEU A 42 9.69 1.93 26.17
CA LEU A 42 9.72 2.76 24.98
C LEU A 42 10.02 1.96 23.70
N LEU A 43 10.90 0.95 23.74
CA LEU A 43 11.35 0.23 22.55
C LEU A 43 10.21 -0.55 21.86
N PRO A 44 9.39 -1.37 22.56
CA PRO A 44 8.26 -2.05 21.92
C PRO A 44 7.23 -1.07 21.38
N LEU A 45 6.96 0.03 22.12
CA LEU A 45 6.03 1.06 21.67
C LEU A 45 6.51 1.72 20.37
N LEU A 46 7.80 2.07 20.28
CA LEU A 46 8.39 2.65 19.08
C LEU A 46 8.40 1.67 17.91
N ILE A 47 8.74 0.40 18.14
CA ILE A 47 8.76 -0.62 17.08
C ILE A 47 7.35 -0.84 16.52
N VAL A 48 6.35 -1.00 17.39
CA VAL A 48 4.95 -1.17 16.95
C VAL A 48 4.48 0.07 16.18
N GLY A 49 4.72 1.26 16.72
CA GLY A 49 4.35 2.52 16.05
C GLY A 49 5.05 2.70 14.71
N LEU A 50 6.34 2.35 14.61
CA LEU A 50 7.11 2.49 13.38
C LEU A 50 6.69 1.46 12.33
N VAL A 51 6.56 0.18 12.70
CA VAL A 51 6.07 -0.85 11.77
C VAL A 51 4.69 -0.49 11.26
N PHE A 52 3.76 -0.11 12.16
CA PHE A 52 2.43 0.31 11.74
C PHE A 52 2.46 1.54 10.84
N GLY A 53 3.22 2.56 11.21
CA GLY A 53 3.38 3.80 10.45
C GLY A 53 3.91 3.56 9.04
N LEU A 54 5.03 2.86 8.91
CA LEU A 54 5.68 2.55 7.63
C LEU A 54 4.85 1.63 6.74
N ALA A 55 3.96 0.87 7.33
CA ALA A 55 3.19 -0.13 6.63
C ALA A 55 1.98 0.49 5.90
N MET A 56 1.37 1.56 6.38
CA MET A 56 0.11 2.08 5.83
C MET A 56 0.13 2.41 4.33
N ASP A 57 1.33 2.64 3.78
CA ASP A 57 1.60 3.29 2.50
C ASP A 57 1.22 2.46 1.26
N TYR A 58 1.02 1.15 1.39
CA TYR A 58 0.61 0.28 0.28
C TYR A 58 -0.79 -0.28 0.40
N GLN A 59 -1.38 -0.16 1.59
CA GLN A 59 -2.71 -0.70 1.84
C GLN A 59 -3.73 0.03 1.00
N VAL A 60 -3.58 1.35 0.93
CA VAL A 60 -4.45 2.21 0.13
C VAL A 60 -4.33 1.81 -1.33
N PHE A 61 -3.13 1.72 -1.90
CA PHE A 61 -2.95 1.37 -3.32
C PHE A 61 -3.51 -0.01 -3.68
N LEU A 62 -3.30 -1.01 -2.82
CA LEU A 62 -3.79 -2.36 -3.05
C LEU A 62 -5.32 -2.40 -3.01
N VAL A 63 -5.92 -1.80 -1.98
CA VAL A 63 -7.38 -1.79 -1.79
C VAL A 63 -8.07 -0.91 -2.83
N THR A 64 -7.47 0.20 -3.26
CA THR A 64 -8.03 1.02 -4.34
C THR A 64 -8.09 0.23 -5.64
N GLY A 65 -7.07 -0.56 -5.99
CA GLY A 65 -7.11 -1.42 -7.17
C GLY A 65 -8.23 -2.46 -7.11
N MET A 66 -8.43 -3.10 -5.95
CA MET A 66 -9.56 -4.02 -5.74
C MET A 66 -10.91 -3.32 -5.82
N ARG A 67 -11.00 -2.12 -5.23
CA ARG A 67 -12.23 -1.31 -5.22
C ARG A 67 -12.58 -0.88 -6.64
N GLU A 68 -11.58 -0.52 -7.43
CA GLU A 68 -11.73 -0.10 -8.83
C GLU A 68 -12.41 -1.18 -9.67
N GLN A 69 -11.96 -2.43 -9.52
CA GLN A 69 -12.58 -3.57 -10.20
C GLN A 69 -14.01 -3.83 -9.70
N TYR A 70 -14.27 -3.64 -8.40
CA TYR A 70 -15.59 -3.83 -7.82
C TYR A 70 -16.60 -2.76 -8.30
N ILE A 71 -16.21 -1.49 -8.35
CA ILE A 71 -17.09 -0.41 -8.85
C ILE A 71 -17.37 -0.55 -10.35
N HIS A 72 -16.44 -1.13 -11.11
CA HIS A 72 -16.61 -1.49 -12.52
C HIS A 72 -17.51 -2.73 -12.74
N GLY A 73 -18.13 -3.27 -11.68
CA GLY A 73 -19.15 -4.32 -11.77
C GLY A 73 -18.62 -5.74 -11.67
N ALA A 74 -17.34 -5.94 -11.32
CA ALA A 74 -16.81 -7.29 -11.10
C ALA A 74 -17.42 -7.93 -9.84
N HIS A 75 -17.63 -9.25 -9.89
CA HIS A 75 -18.00 -10.02 -8.70
C HIS A 75 -16.95 -9.84 -7.59
N PRO A 76 -17.30 -9.76 -6.29
CA PRO A 76 -16.37 -9.44 -5.20
C PRO A 76 -15.05 -10.23 -5.23
N THR A 77 -15.11 -11.54 -5.47
CA THR A 77 -13.91 -12.39 -5.56
C THR A 77 -13.04 -12.04 -6.77
N SER A 78 -13.66 -11.81 -7.93
CA SER A 78 -12.95 -11.42 -9.15
C SER A 78 -12.34 -10.01 -9.03
N ALA A 79 -13.02 -9.10 -8.34
CA ALA A 79 -12.50 -7.76 -8.05
C ALA A 79 -11.23 -7.82 -7.20
N VAL A 80 -11.21 -8.66 -6.17
CA VAL A 80 -10.02 -8.89 -5.33
C VAL A 80 -8.89 -9.48 -6.17
N ILE A 81 -9.13 -10.52 -6.97
CA ILE A 81 -8.09 -11.17 -7.79
C ILE A 81 -7.50 -10.20 -8.81
N ASN A 82 -8.36 -9.54 -9.60
CA ASN A 82 -7.91 -8.67 -10.69
C ASN A 82 -7.26 -7.37 -10.18
N GLY A 83 -7.79 -6.81 -9.09
CA GLY A 83 -7.26 -5.60 -8.47
C GLY A 83 -5.96 -5.85 -7.70
N PHE A 84 -5.77 -7.07 -7.18
CA PHE A 84 -4.54 -7.45 -6.48
C PHE A 84 -3.33 -7.58 -7.41
N ASP A 85 -3.51 -8.08 -8.64
CA ASP A 85 -2.38 -8.43 -9.53
C ASP A 85 -1.42 -7.25 -9.80
N HIS A 86 -1.98 -6.06 -10.05
CA HIS A 86 -1.19 -4.85 -10.29
C HIS A 86 -0.56 -4.31 -8.99
N GLY A 87 -1.33 -4.29 -7.90
CA GLY A 87 -0.87 -3.77 -6.61
C GLY A 87 0.21 -4.65 -5.98
N ALA A 88 0.12 -5.97 -6.12
CA ALA A 88 1.01 -6.93 -5.48
C ALA A 88 2.47 -6.72 -5.88
N ARG A 89 2.74 -6.44 -7.16
CA ARG A 89 4.11 -6.21 -7.65
C ARG A 89 4.77 -5.00 -6.97
N VAL A 90 3.99 -3.94 -6.77
CA VAL A 90 4.46 -2.72 -6.08
C VAL A 90 4.74 -3.01 -4.61
N VAL A 91 3.83 -3.74 -3.95
CA VAL A 91 4.01 -4.11 -2.53
C VAL A 91 5.24 -5.01 -2.33
N ILE A 92 5.47 -5.98 -3.22
CA ILE A 92 6.65 -6.87 -3.16
C ILE A 92 7.94 -6.05 -3.30
N ALA A 93 8.00 -5.16 -4.29
CA ALA A 93 9.17 -4.33 -4.52
C ALA A 93 9.50 -3.46 -3.29
N ALA A 94 8.48 -2.83 -2.70
CA ALA A 94 8.65 -2.04 -1.50
C ALA A 94 9.06 -2.85 -0.28
N ALA A 95 8.45 -4.02 -0.08
CA ALA A 95 8.78 -4.93 1.01
C ALA A 95 10.25 -5.36 0.95
N ILE A 96 10.76 -5.70 -0.24
CA ILE A 96 12.16 -6.07 -0.44
C ILE A 96 13.10 -4.92 -0.02
N ILE A 97 12.80 -3.69 -0.43
CA ILE A 97 13.63 -2.53 -0.09
C ILE A 97 13.61 -2.29 1.42
N MET A 98 12.44 -2.30 2.06
CA MET A 98 12.32 -2.06 3.50
C MET A 98 13.02 -3.14 4.33
N ILE A 99 12.84 -4.41 3.97
CA ILE A 99 13.54 -5.52 4.61
C ILE A 99 15.05 -5.35 4.46
N SER A 100 15.53 -4.95 3.29
CA SER A 100 16.96 -4.72 3.04
C SER A 100 17.53 -3.60 3.91
N VAL A 101 16.81 -2.47 4.04
CA VAL A 101 17.22 -1.33 4.88
C VAL A 101 17.35 -1.76 6.35
N PHE A 102 16.36 -2.46 6.89
CA PHE A 102 16.40 -2.90 8.29
C PHE A 102 17.36 -4.06 8.53
N ALA A 103 17.52 -4.97 7.57
CA ALA A 103 18.54 -6.01 7.63
C ALA A 103 19.96 -5.42 7.65
N GLY A 104 20.18 -4.27 7.00
CA GLY A 104 21.44 -3.54 7.08
C GLY A 104 21.86 -3.15 8.50
N PHE A 105 20.91 -2.93 9.42
CA PHE A 105 21.22 -2.62 10.81
C PHE A 105 21.83 -3.81 11.59
N ILE A 106 21.69 -5.04 11.08
CA ILE A 106 22.31 -6.23 11.68
C ILE A 106 23.85 -6.16 11.62
N LEU A 107 24.39 -5.41 10.66
CA LEU A 107 25.83 -5.21 10.49
C LEU A 107 26.41 -4.22 11.51
N THR A 108 25.56 -3.54 12.29
CA THR A 108 25.99 -2.54 13.28
C THR A 108 26.55 -3.24 14.54
N PRO A 109 27.68 -2.76 15.10
CA PRO A 109 28.26 -3.34 16.32
C PRO A 109 27.46 -3.03 17.60
N GLU A 110 26.60 -2.01 17.57
CA GLU A 110 25.75 -1.61 18.69
C GLU A 110 24.54 -2.55 18.81
N ALA A 111 24.34 -3.12 20.00
CA ALA A 111 23.41 -4.21 20.22
C ALA A 111 21.94 -3.77 20.24
N LEU A 112 21.63 -2.54 20.66
CA LEU A 112 20.27 -2.00 20.64
C LEU A 112 19.79 -1.79 19.19
N ILE A 113 20.61 -1.20 18.34
CA ILE A 113 20.36 -0.99 16.91
C ILE A 113 20.24 -2.33 16.19
N LYS A 114 21.11 -3.30 16.48
CA LYS A 114 21.02 -4.65 15.91
C LYS A 114 19.68 -5.33 16.25
N LYS A 115 19.24 -5.28 17.51
CA LYS A 115 17.96 -5.86 17.96
C LYS A 115 16.77 -5.14 17.34
N MET A 116 16.80 -3.82 17.29
CA MET A 116 15.76 -3.02 16.63
C MET A 116 15.68 -3.33 15.14
N GLY A 117 16.82 -3.40 14.45
CA GLY A 117 16.89 -3.75 13.04
C GLY A 117 16.27 -5.11 12.75
N LEU A 118 16.61 -6.13 13.54
CA LEU A 118 16.03 -7.46 13.40
C LEU A 118 14.51 -7.45 13.64
N ALA A 119 14.05 -6.78 14.71
CA ALA A 119 12.64 -6.68 15.03
C ALA A 119 11.84 -5.94 13.94
N LEU A 120 12.38 -4.86 13.39
CA LEU A 120 11.76 -4.08 12.31
C LEU A 120 11.76 -4.84 10.99
N ALA A 121 12.86 -5.48 10.62
CA ALA A 121 12.95 -6.29 9.41
C ALA A 121 11.92 -7.43 9.44
N PHE A 122 11.84 -8.14 10.58
CA PHE A 122 10.86 -9.20 10.76
C PHE A 122 9.43 -8.66 10.79
N GLY A 123 9.17 -7.57 11.52
CA GLY A 123 7.84 -6.97 11.62
C GLY A 123 7.30 -6.52 10.26
N VAL A 124 8.13 -5.89 9.44
CA VAL A 124 7.77 -5.46 8.08
C VAL A 124 7.58 -6.65 7.15
N ALA A 125 8.43 -7.69 7.24
CA ALA A 125 8.26 -8.89 6.43
C ALA A 125 6.93 -9.60 6.74
N VAL A 126 6.60 -9.75 8.02
CA VAL A 126 5.32 -10.33 8.45
C VAL A 126 4.15 -9.47 7.99
N ASP A 127 4.19 -8.16 8.18
CA ASP A 127 3.12 -7.28 7.71
C ASP A 127 2.94 -7.36 6.18
N ALA A 128 4.02 -7.28 5.40
CA ALA A 128 3.95 -7.31 3.95
C ALA A 128 3.38 -8.62 3.40
N PHE A 129 3.84 -9.78 3.90
CA PHE A 129 3.46 -11.07 3.34
C PHE A 129 2.25 -11.70 4.05
N LEU A 130 2.25 -11.73 5.38
CA LEU A 130 1.18 -12.36 6.15
C LEU A 130 -0.06 -11.48 6.16
N VAL A 131 0.10 -10.20 6.48
CA VAL A 131 -1.06 -9.31 6.63
C VAL A 131 -1.56 -8.89 5.25
N ARG A 132 -0.72 -8.24 4.43
CA ARG A 132 -1.19 -7.62 3.18
C ARG A 132 -1.42 -8.58 2.03
N MET A 133 -0.54 -9.57 1.83
CA MET A 133 -0.71 -10.50 0.70
C MET A 133 -1.66 -11.65 1.02
N THR A 134 -1.86 -11.96 2.30
CA THR A 134 -2.66 -13.13 2.70
C THR A 134 -3.95 -12.72 3.41
N ILE A 135 -3.86 -12.11 4.58
CA ILE A 135 -5.04 -11.85 5.42
C ILE A 135 -6.00 -10.88 4.75
N ILE A 136 -5.51 -9.78 4.20
CA ILE A 136 -6.37 -8.72 3.66
C ILE A 136 -7.18 -9.18 2.44
N PRO A 137 -6.57 -9.75 1.39
CA PRO A 137 -7.31 -10.27 0.24
C PRO A 137 -8.27 -11.39 0.67
N ALA A 138 -7.86 -12.26 1.59
CA ALA A 138 -8.70 -13.34 2.09
C ALA A 138 -9.94 -12.81 2.84
N VAL A 139 -9.76 -11.82 3.72
CA VAL A 139 -10.87 -11.19 4.46
C VAL A 139 -11.82 -10.49 3.50
N MET A 140 -11.32 -9.76 2.51
CA MET A 140 -12.16 -9.09 1.51
C MET A 140 -12.92 -10.09 0.64
N ALA A 141 -12.27 -11.18 0.22
CA ALA A 141 -12.91 -12.25 -0.52
C ALA A 141 -13.97 -12.98 0.32
N LEU A 142 -13.71 -13.20 1.62
CA LEU A 142 -14.62 -13.88 2.54
C LEU A 142 -15.85 -13.03 2.90
N LEU A 143 -15.65 -11.74 3.17
CA LEU A 143 -16.73 -10.80 3.47
C LEU A 143 -17.56 -10.45 2.21
N GLY A 144 -16.99 -10.62 1.02
CA GLY A 144 -17.67 -10.45 -0.26
C GLY A 144 -18.34 -9.09 -0.38
N ARG A 145 -19.66 -9.08 -0.57
CA ARG A 145 -20.45 -7.84 -0.71
C ARG A 145 -20.44 -6.95 0.54
N SER A 146 -20.32 -7.54 1.73
CA SER A 146 -20.28 -6.78 2.99
C SER A 146 -18.96 -6.03 3.18
N ALA A 147 -17.87 -6.49 2.56
CA ALA A 147 -16.58 -5.80 2.59
C ALA A 147 -16.65 -4.38 2.00
N TRP A 148 -17.63 -4.16 1.11
CA TRP A 148 -17.80 -2.94 0.33
C TRP A 148 -18.96 -2.07 0.82
N TRP A 149 -19.60 -2.44 1.93
CA TRP A 149 -20.75 -1.69 2.43
C TRP A 149 -20.31 -0.41 3.12
N LEU A 150 -20.78 0.72 2.61
CA LEU A 150 -20.57 2.04 3.20
C LEU A 150 -21.89 2.59 3.75
N PRO A 151 -21.96 3.00 5.03
CA PRO A 151 -23.17 3.60 5.57
C PRO A 151 -23.56 4.85 4.79
N ARG A 152 -24.84 4.97 4.40
CA ARG A 152 -25.38 6.06 3.57
C ARG A 152 -25.10 7.48 4.09
N ARG A 153 -24.88 7.65 5.40
CA ARG A 153 -24.50 8.94 5.98
C ARG A 153 -23.05 9.30 5.67
N LEU A 154 -22.16 8.32 5.60
CA LEU A 154 -20.75 8.52 5.28
C LEU A 154 -20.55 8.69 3.78
N ASP A 155 -21.31 7.96 2.97
CA ASP A 155 -21.37 8.12 1.51
C ASP A 155 -21.80 9.54 1.09
N ARG A 156 -22.63 10.21 1.91
CA ARG A 156 -23.06 11.61 1.66
C ARG A 156 -22.02 12.65 2.06
N VAL A 157 -21.13 12.31 2.99
CA VAL A 157 -20.07 13.21 3.50
C VAL A 157 -18.79 13.06 2.69
N LEU A 158 -18.52 11.87 2.17
CA LEU A 158 -17.37 11.58 1.32
C LEU A 158 -17.60 12.22 -0.06
N PRO A 159 -16.81 13.23 -0.47
CA PRO A 159 -16.87 13.77 -1.82
C PRO A 159 -16.50 12.67 -2.81
N ASN A 160 -17.17 12.61 -3.97
CA ASN A 160 -16.82 11.66 -5.02
C ASN A 160 -15.45 12.04 -5.58
N VAL A 161 -14.38 11.37 -5.13
CA VAL A 161 -13.03 11.54 -5.66
C VAL A 161 -12.96 10.71 -6.94
N ASP A 162 -13.40 11.33 -8.04
CA ASP A 162 -13.24 10.82 -9.40
C ASP A 162 -11.74 10.89 -9.73
N VAL A 163 -11.00 9.80 -9.46
CA VAL A 163 -9.56 9.70 -9.72
C VAL A 163 -9.30 9.61 -11.22
N GLU A 164 -10.22 8.98 -11.95
CA GLU A 164 -10.35 9.03 -13.40
C GLU A 164 -11.11 10.32 -13.76
N GLY A 165 -10.53 11.23 -14.52
CA GLY A 165 -11.22 12.44 -15.02
C GLY A 165 -12.32 12.15 -16.05
N ALA A 166 -13.14 11.11 -15.87
CA ALA A 166 -14.21 10.73 -16.79
C ALA A 166 -15.28 11.83 -16.95
N SER A 167 -15.39 12.72 -15.96
CA SER A 167 -16.17 13.95 -16.02
C SER A 167 -15.62 15.03 -16.97
N LEU A 168 -14.39 14.89 -17.49
CA LEU A 168 -13.78 15.80 -18.47
C LEU A 168 -13.85 15.29 -19.91
N ASP A 169 -13.97 13.98 -20.15
CA ASP A 169 -14.09 13.42 -21.50
C ASP A 169 -15.44 13.76 -22.15
N GLY A 170 -16.51 13.87 -21.35
CA GLY A 170 -17.81 14.33 -21.82
C GLY A 170 -17.84 15.80 -22.26
N VAL A 171 -16.93 16.63 -21.74
CA VAL A 171 -16.85 18.07 -22.09
C VAL A 171 -15.98 18.29 -23.34
N ARG A 172 -15.04 17.39 -23.64
CA ARG A 172 -14.22 17.49 -24.86
C ARG A 172 -14.97 17.07 -26.12
N GLN A 173 -16.10 16.39 -25.97
CA GLN A 173 -17.00 16.02 -27.06
C GLN A 173 -18.11 17.08 -27.28
N LEU A 174 -17.76 18.37 -27.15
CA LEU A 174 -18.61 19.42 -27.69
C LEU A 174 -18.60 19.33 -29.23
N PRO A 175 -19.77 19.32 -29.91
CA PRO A 175 -19.83 19.35 -31.35
C PRO A 175 -19.07 20.58 -31.86
N SER A 176 -18.04 20.37 -32.68
CA SER A 176 -17.41 21.46 -33.44
C SER A 176 -18.50 22.32 -34.06
N PRO A 177 -18.49 23.66 -33.90
CA PRO A 177 -19.49 24.53 -34.48
C PRO A 177 -19.60 24.21 -35.97
N ARG A 178 -20.76 23.71 -36.39
CA ARG A 178 -21.08 23.64 -37.81
C ARG A 178 -21.01 25.07 -38.31
N HIS A 179 -19.98 25.38 -39.08
CA HIS A 179 -19.94 26.59 -39.88
C HIS A 179 -21.00 26.42 -40.97
N GLY A 180 -22.24 26.74 -40.62
CA GLY A 180 -23.35 26.86 -41.54
C GLY A 180 -23.77 28.32 -41.59
N ALA A 181 -23.48 28.97 -42.71
CA ALA A 181 -24.22 30.15 -43.16
C ALA A 181 -23.97 30.34 -44.67
N ASP A 182 -24.88 29.75 -45.45
CA ASP A 182 -25.63 30.43 -46.51
C ASP A 182 -24.88 31.36 -47.47
N ALA A 183 -24.59 30.85 -48.67
CA ALA A 183 -24.48 31.70 -49.86
C ALA A 183 -25.85 31.73 -50.57
N PRO A 184 -26.45 32.91 -50.82
CA PRO A 184 -27.83 33.02 -51.27
C PRO A 184 -27.97 32.62 -52.75
N THR A 185 -28.97 31.78 -53.02
CA THR A 185 -29.42 31.45 -54.37
C THR A 185 -30.28 32.60 -54.90
N GLY A 186 -29.74 33.39 -55.84
CA GLY A 186 -30.43 34.48 -56.51
C GLY A 186 -30.45 34.29 -58.02
N SER A 187 -31.60 33.88 -58.55
CA SER A 187 -31.91 33.85 -59.98
C SER A 187 -32.14 35.27 -60.53
N ALA A 188 -31.35 35.70 -61.53
CA ALA A 188 -31.72 36.79 -62.42
C ALA A 188 -31.07 36.61 -63.80
N ALA A 189 -31.86 36.91 -64.82
CA ALA A 189 -31.68 36.57 -66.22
C ALA A 189 -30.81 37.56 -67.01
N ARG A 190 -30.33 37.09 -68.18
CA ARG A 190 -29.87 37.84 -69.39
C ARG A 190 -28.58 38.68 -69.17
N THR A 191 -27.55 38.54 -70.00
CA THR A 191 -27.48 39.11 -71.36
C THR A 191 -26.20 38.60 -72.03
N GLY A 192 -26.25 38.24 -73.32
CA GLY A 192 -25.13 37.63 -74.02
C GLY A 192 -24.03 38.60 -74.46
N SER A 193 -22.92 38.04 -74.96
CA SER A 193 -22.18 38.57 -76.11
C SER A 193 -21.07 37.60 -76.53
N ALA A 194 -20.91 37.46 -77.84
CA ALA A 194 -20.04 36.56 -78.56
C ALA A 194 -18.56 37.00 -78.59
N ALA A 195 -17.64 36.04 -78.75
CA ALA A 195 -16.45 36.07 -79.63
C ALA A 195 -15.64 34.77 -79.37
N ARG A 196 -15.45 33.88 -80.36
CA ARG A 196 -14.26 33.81 -81.26
C ARG A 196 -12.95 33.90 -80.46
N THR A 197 -12.02 32.96 -80.45
CA THR A 197 -11.24 32.29 -81.54
C THR A 197 -10.23 31.39 -80.75
N GLY A 198 -9.86 30.15 -81.07
CA GLY A 198 -9.23 29.61 -82.28
C GLY A 198 -7.95 28.82 -81.87
N SER A 199 -7.61 27.78 -82.66
CA SER A 199 -6.35 26.98 -82.67
C SER A 199 -6.26 25.81 -81.66
N ALA A 200 -6.45 24.52 -82.01
CA ALA A 200 -5.70 23.66 -82.95
C ALA A 200 -4.18 23.66 -82.64
N ALA A 201 -3.61 22.61 -82.04
CA ALA A 201 -3.22 21.33 -82.66
C ALA A 201 -2.14 21.48 -83.74
N ARG A 202 -0.85 21.39 -83.36
CA ARG A 202 0.17 20.53 -84.00
C ARG A 202 1.56 20.77 -83.40
N THR A 203 2.32 19.67 -83.36
CA THR A 203 3.77 19.50 -83.19
C THR A 203 4.40 19.89 -81.88
#